data_AF-A0A2M8PR16-F1
#
_entry.id   AF-A0A2M8PR16-F1
#
_cell.length_a   1.000
_cell.length_b   1.000
_cell.length_c   1.000
_cell.angle_alpha   90.00
_cell.angle_beta   90.00
_cell.angle_gamma   90.00
#
_symmetry.space_group_name_H-M   'P 1'
#
loop_
_entity.id
_entity.type
_entity.pdbx_description
1 polymer ?
#
loop_
_entity_poly.entity_id
_entity_poly.type
_entity_poly.pdbx_seq_one_letter_code
_entity_poly.pdbx_strand_id
1 'polypeptide(L)'
;MFKRAYWSVLFLVLLFHPFELNNVVAQDTNVEIQNVSTTVIEDSGIRFVVEMGLTELEGQTIGVTLWVFDEFGVPLHDMAGNEIGAFTSIRCCDDVQFTQNNRAVIEMLIPATALPQHPFAYKIQPFVRVWNESNEESLAFYGIQNDFTEIFFGDTLQQEMNNDDDGDGIVDGQDLCPGNIPGASRVDATGCPGELDPFFGLSFDDETHRRWYRRFWTGSCAGLLFRCLPGDPKWFDVTEEVVAGVPIEQQGLLRQRMWALGVMVGFDWARDNDIGHISTSNLREWGNLLERRDVTNPNVVLDTIALQANMKLRSWGRTVFD
;
A
#
# COMPACT_ATOMS: atom_id res chain seq x y z
N MET A 1 1.21 33.59 6.73
CA MET A 1 1.21 33.93 5.29
C MET A 1 1.88 32.82 4.46
N PHE A 2 1.67 31.54 4.84
CA PHE A 2 2.52 30.39 4.48
C PHE A 2 2.03 29.60 3.24
N LYS A 3 1.44 30.26 2.24
CA LYS A 3 0.70 29.53 1.18
C LYS A 3 0.91 29.97 -0.28
N ARG A 4 1.91 30.80 -0.63
CA ARG A 4 1.97 31.33 -2.02
C ARG A 4 3.29 31.26 -2.79
N ALA A 5 4.38 30.72 -2.25
CA ALA A 5 5.62 30.52 -3.03
C ALA A 5 5.99 29.04 -3.30
N TYR A 6 5.25 28.08 -2.74
CA TYR A 6 5.62 26.65 -2.75
C TYR A 6 5.48 25.95 -4.11
N TRP A 7 4.60 26.43 -5.00
CA TRP A 7 4.27 25.71 -6.24
C TRP A 7 5.26 25.92 -7.39
N SER A 8 6.21 26.86 -7.28
CA SER A 8 7.07 27.24 -8.41
C SER A 8 8.33 26.37 -8.53
N VAL A 9 8.87 25.89 -7.41
CA VAL A 9 10.15 25.14 -7.38
C VAL A 9 9.92 23.65 -7.65
N LEU A 10 8.85 23.07 -7.08
CA LEU A 10 8.44 21.68 -7.36
C LEU A 10 8.09 21.48 -8.85
N PHE A 11 7.50 22.50 -9.48
CA PHE A 11 7.16 22.48 -10.91
C PHE A 11 8.38 22.65 -11.82
N LEU A 12 9.47 23.28 -11.34
CA LEU A 12 10.72 23.43 -12.08
C LEU A 12 11.57 22.16 -12.04
N VAL A 13 11.56 21.42 -10.93
CA VAL A 13 12.25 20.13 -10.81
C VAL A 13 11.58 19.05 -11.68
N LEU A 14 10.25 19.10 -11.84
CA LEU A 14 9.50 18.11 -12.62
C LEU A 14 9.43 18.41 -14.14
N LEU A 15 9.62 19.66 -14.59
CA LEU A 15 9.50 20.01 -16.01
C LEU A 15 10.80 19.87 -16.81
N PHE A 16 11.96 19.78 -16.16
CA PHE A 16 13.23 19.61 -16.85
C PHE A 16 13.78 18.20 -16.62
N HIS A 17 13.36 17.27 -17.49
CA HIS A 17 14.01 15.98 -17.81
C HIS A 17 13.78 14.83 -16.81
N PRO A 18 12.93 13.83 -17.14
CA PRO A 18 12.77 12.60 -16.34
C PRO A 18 13.92 11.60 -16.50
N PHE A 19 15.03 11.97 -17.15
CA PHE A 19 16.20 11.11 -17.37
C PHE A 19 17.45 12.00 -17.35
N GLU A 20 18.38 11.71 -16.43
CA GLU A 20 19.66 12.40 -16.14
C GLU A 20 19.62 13.55 -15.09
N LEU A 21 19.38 13.24 -13.82
CA LEU A 21 19.72 14.12 -12.68
C LEU A 21 20.89 13.54 -11.87
N ASN A 22 22.06 13.43 -12.50
CA ASN A 22 23.30 13.18 -11.77
C ASN A 22 23.68 14.47 -11.03
N ASN A 23 23.28 14.56 -9.76
CA ASN A 23 23.61 15.60 -8.78
C ASN A 23 23.04 16.99 -9.11
N VAL A 24 21.83 17.30 -8.61
CA VAL A 24 21.36 18.70 -8.60
C VAL A 24 22.06 19.43 -7.46
N VAL A 25 23.19 20.05 -7.78
CA VAL A 25 23.90 20.98 -6.92
C VAL A 25 23.89 22.34 -7.63
N ALA A 26 22.84 23.12 -7.42
CA ALA A 26 22.85 24.53 -7.77
C ALA A 26 23.40 25.29 -6.56
N GLN A 27 24.48 26.04 -6.74
CA GLN A 27 25.17 26.77 -5.69
C GLN A 27 25.41 28.21 -6.13
N ASP A 28 24.98 29.16 -5.31
CA ASP A 28 25.47 30.54 -5.32
C ASP A 28 26.97 30.52 -4.98
N THR A 29 27.75 31.46 -5.52
CA THR A 29 29.17 31.64 -5.18
C THR A 29 29.42 31.81 -3.68
N ASN A 30 28.39 32.20 -2.92
CA ASN A 30 28.45 32.48 -1.50
C ASN A 30 28.01 31.33 -0.58
N VAL A 31 27.40 30.28 -1.14
CA VAL A 31 26.92 29.11 -0.39
C VAL A 31 27.30 27.83 -1.12
N GLU A 32 28.17 27.03 -0.50
CA GLU A 32 28.57 25.72 -1.01
C GLU A 32 28.11 24.62 -0.04
N ILE A 33 27.14 23.79 -0.43
CA ILE A 33 26.78 22.58 0.33
C ILE A 33 27.87 21.54 0.06
N GLN A 34 28.64 21.20 1.10
CA GLN A 34 29.77 20.27 1.00
C GLN A 34 29.36 18.83 1.23
N ASN A 35 28.44 18.61 2.17
CA ASN A 35 27.99 17.27 2.55
C ASN A 35 26.60 17.34 3.19
N VAL A 36 25.78 16.33 2.93
CA VAL A 36 24.56 16.07 3.68
C VAL A 36 24.62 14.62 4.12
N SER A 37 24.75 14.40 5.42
CA SER A 37 24.76 13.05 5.99
C SER A 37 23.49 12.79 6.76
N THR A 38 23.07 11.52 6.71
CA THR A 38 21.86 11.05 7.37
C THR A 38 22.26 9.95 8.35
N THR A 39 21.72 9.99 9.55
CA THR A 39 21.96 8.98 10.58
C THR A 39 20.63 8.62 11.23
N VAL A 40 20.29 7.34 11.21
CA VAL A 40 19.17 6.81 11.99
C VAL A 40 19.60 6.81 13.46
N ILE A 41 18.83 7.50 14.29
CA ILE A 41 18.98 7.45 15.75
C ILE A 41 17.85 6.57 16.25
N GLU A 42 18.19 5.37 16.72
CA GLU A 42 17.24 4.43 17.31
C GLU A 42 16.29 5.14 18.28
N ASP A 43 14.99 4.84 18.14
CA ASP A 43 13.85 5.40 18.89
C ASP A 43 13.66 6.93 18.85
N SER A 44 14.61 7.69 18.31
CA SER A 44 14.59 9.16 18.31
C SER A 44 14.19 9.73 16.96
N GLY A 45 14.51 9.05 15.85
CA GLY A 45 14.18 9.48 14.50
C GLY A 45 15.38 9.51 13.56
N ILE A 46 15.36 10.42 12.59
CA ILE A 46 16.43 10.58 11.61
C ILE A 46 17.11 11.92 11.85
N ARG A 47 18.42 11.88 12.10
CA ARG A 47 19.26 13.07 12.17
C ARG A 47 19.90 13.32 10.83
N PHE A 48 19.74 14.54 10.33
CA PHE A 48 20.39 15.06 9.15
C PHE A 48 21.44 16.08 9.57
N VAL A 49 22.63 15.97 9.02
CA VAL A 49 23.72 16.93 9.22
C VAL A 49 24.07 17.53 7.87
N VAL A 50 23.85 18.83 7.73
CA VAL A 50 24.20 19.60 6.53
C VAL A 50 25.46 20.39 6.83
N GLU A 51 26.54 20.10 6.10
CA GLU A 51 27.80 20.82 6.16
C GLU A 51 27.89 21.76 4.94
N MET A 52 28.11 23.05 5.19
CA MET A 52 28.18 24.06 4.12
C MET A 52 29.28 25.09 4.38
N GLY A 53 29.89 25.57 3.30
CA GLY A 53 30.75 26.76 3.29
C GLY A 53 29.93 28.02 3.03
N LEU A 54 30.19 29.07 3.81
CA LEU A 54 29.51 30.36 3.69
C LEU A 54 30.53 31.48 3.48
N THR A 55 30.38 32.29 2.44
CA THR A 55 31.25 33.45 2.18
C THR A 55 30.42 34.69 1.91
N GLU A 56 30.85 35.85 2.41
CA GLU A 56 30.24 37.16 2.11
C GLU A 56 28.75 37.32 2.51
N LEU A 57 28.26 36.55 3.49
CA LEU A 57 26.86 36.58 3.97
C LEU A 57 26.69 37.21 5.38
N GLU A 58 27.67 37.98 5.85
CA GLU A 58 27.68 38.56 7.19
C GLU A 58 26.41 39.39 7.49
N GLY A 59 25.76 39.10 8.62
CA GLY A 59 24.53 39.81 9.05
C GLY A 59 23.24 39.37 8.34
N GLN A 60 23.31 38.44 7.39
CA GLN A 60 22.12 37.88 6.74
C GLN A 60 21.54 36.72 7.55
N THR A 61 20.21 36.56 7.50
CA THR A 61 19.55 35.34 8.00
C THR A 61 19.32 34.38 6.85
N ILE A 62 19.82 33.16 6.99
CA ILE A 62 19.69 32.09 6.02
C ILE A 62 18.74 31.03 6.58
N GLY A 63 17.74 30.67 5.80
CA GLY A 63 16.86 29.54 6.05
C GLY A 63 17.40 28.28 5.40
N VAL A 64 17.26 27.16 6.10
CA VAL A 64 17.59 25.82 5.59
C VAL A 64 16.35 24.96 5.76
N THR A 65 15.86 24.45 4.64
CA THR A 65 14.70 23.55 4.60
C THR A 65 15.13 22.21 4.05
N LEU A 66 14.72 21.16 4.74
CA LEU A 66 14.94 19.76 4.39
C LEU A 66 13.58 19.12 4.12
N TRP A 67 13.48 18.37 3.03
CA TRP A 67 12.39 17.46 2.73
C TRP A 67 12.90 16.04 2.57
N VAL A 68 12.02 15.08 2.83
CA VAL A 68 12.34 13.66 2.65
C VAL A 68 11.47 13.10 1.52
N PHE A 69 12.13 12.46 0.56
CA PHE A 69 11.51 11.77 -0.55
C PHE A 69 11.77 10.27 -0.44
N ASP A 70 10.88 9.46 -1.02
CA ASP A 70 11.09 8.03 -1.19
C ASP A 70 12.08 7.71 -2.33
N GLU A 71 12.31 6.42 -2.59
CA GLU A 71 13.23 5.99 -3.64
C GLU A 71 12.80 6.33 -5.08
N PHE A 72 11.52 6.69 -5.26
CA PHE A 72 10.94 7.09 -6.53
C PHE A 72 10.84 8.61 -6.69
N GLY A 73 11.31 9.38 -5.71
CA GLY A 73 11.26 10.84 -5.73
C GLY A 73 9.88 11.40 -5.37
N VAL A 74 9.05 10.65 -4.64
CA VAL A 74 7.75 11.10 -4.11
C VAL A 74 7.96 11.68 -2.71
N PRO A 75 7.42 12.88 -2.39
CA PRO A 75 7.52 13.43 -1.04
C PRO A 75 6.85 12.50 -0.01
N LEU A 76 7.54 12.23 1.09
CA LEU A 76 6.93 11.53 2.22
C LEU A 76 5.95 12.44 2.95
N HIS A 77 4.87 11.87 3.46
CA HIS A 77 3.84 12.60 4.20
C HIS A 77 3.63 12.00 5.59
N ASP A 78 3.35 12.85 6.57
CA ASP A 78 2.95 12.44 7.92
C ASP A 78 1.51 11.88 7.92
N MET A 79 1.06 11.37 9.07
CA MET A 79 -0.31 10.83 9.22
C MET A 79 -1.43 11.86 8.99
N ALA A 80 -1.12 13.16 9.02
CA ALA A 80 -2.05 14.24 8.72
C ALA A 80 -1.99 14.68 7.24
N GLY A 81 -1.14 14.06 6.42
CA GLY A 81 -0.96 14.37 5.01
C GLY A 81 -0.11 15.61 4.75
N ASN A 82 0.76 16.02 5.68
CA ASN A 82 1.75 17.08 5.47
C ASN A 82 3.08 16.48 5.03
N GLU A 83 3.79 17.16 4.13
CA GLU A 83 5.15 16.77 3.74
C GLU A 83 6.08 16.67 4.94
N ILE A 84 6.83 15.58 5.02
CA ILE A 84 7.81 15.34 6.08
C ILE A 84 9.09 16.10 5.75
N GLY A 85 9.48 16.95 6.68
CA GLY A 85 10.67 17.77 6.55
C GLY A 85 11.05 18.45 7.86
N ALA A 86 12.17 19.16 7.80
CA ALA A 86 12.64 20.00 8.89
C ALA A 86 13.02 21.37 8.35
N PHE A 87 12.93 22.38 9.19
CA PHE A 87 13.35 23.73 8.84
C PHE A 87 14.06 24.36 10.04
N THR A 88 15.12 25.10 9.75
CA THR A 88 15.81 25.96 10.71
C THR A 88 16.34 27.19 10.02
N SER A 89 16.66 28.22 10.80
CA SER A 89 17.32 29.41 10.31
C SER A 89 18.56 29.72 11.13
N ILE A 90 19.55 30.30 10.47
CA ILE A 90 20.79 30.74 11.09
C ILE A 90 21.04 32.19 10.71
N ARG A 91 21.39 33.02 11.69
CA ARG A 91 21.97 34.32 11.40
C ARG A 91 23.47 34.15 11.17
N CYS A 92 23.92 34.52 9.99
CA CYS A 92 25.33 34.42 9.64
C CYS A 92 26.20 35.27 10.57
N CYS A 93 27.21 34.60 11.12
CA CYS A 93 28.30 35.10 11.97
C CYS A 93 28.01 35.30 13.47
N ASP A 94 26.77 35.09 13.94
CA ASP A 94 26.42 35.18 15.36
C ASP A 94 26.07 33.82 16.00
N ASP A 95 25.39 32.92 15.26
CA ASP A 95 24.83 31.67 15.82
C ASP A 95 25.59 30.39 15.43
N VAL A 96 26.62 30.50 14.58
CA VAL A 96 27.32 29.34 14.04
C VAL A 96 28.51 29.00 14.93
N GLN A 97 28.61 27.75 15.38
CA GLN A 97 29.84 27.16 15.91
C GLN A 97 30.90 27.17 14.79
N PHE A 98 31.54 28.32 14.57
CA PHE A 98 32.61 28.47 13.58
C PHE A 98 33.78 27.61 14.01
N THR A 99 33.97 26.46 13.37
CA THR A 99 35.32 25.92 13.22
C THR A 99 36.08 26.92 12.35
N GLN A 100 37.35 27.21 12.68
CA GLN A 100 38.25 27.96 11.80
C GLN A 100 38.01 27.49 10.36
N ASN A 101 37.61 28.38 9.42
CA ASN A 101 37.37 28.17 7.97
C ASN A 101 35.93 28.36 7.41
N ASN A 102 35.07 29.25 7.92
CA ASN A 102 33.80 29.61 7.25
C ASN A 102 32.82 28.44 6.99
N ARG A 103 32.83 27.44 7.87
CA ARG A 103 32.00 26.23 7.75
C ARG A 103 30.84 26.27 8.74
N ALA A 104 29.62 26.09 8.25
CA ALA A 104 28.43 25.88 9.06
C ALA A 104 28.05 24.40 9.06
N VAL A 105 27.71 23.88 10.24
CA VAL A 105 27.20 22.52 10.43
C VAL A 105 25.83 22.64 11.07
N ILE A 106 24.80 22.20 10.36
CA ILE A 106 23.41 22.30 10.80
C ILE A 106 22.89 20.90 11.04
N GLU A 107 22.41 20.66 12.25
CA GLU A 107 21.77 19.40 12.64
C GLU A 107 20.25 19.58 12.67
N MET A 108 19.53 18.72 11.97
CA MET A 108 18.08 18.67 11.94
C MET A 108 17.62 17.27 12.33
N LEU A 109 16.61 17.19 13.20
CA LEU A 109 16.01 15.92 13.62
C LEU A 109 14.58 15.85 13.11
N ILE A 110 14.29 14.80 12.35
CA ILE A 110 12.91 14.39 12.07
C ILE A 110 12.56 13.31 13.09
N PRO A 111 11.63 13.56 14.03
CA PRO A 111 11.34 12.62 15.10
C PRO A 111 10.67 11.36 14.53
N ALA A 112 10.93 10.21 15.14
CA ALA A 112 10.34 8.93 14.73
C ALA A 112 8.80 8.99 14.65
N THR A 113 8.17 9.77 15.52
CA THR A 113 6.70 9.97 15.55
C THR A 113 6.14 10.72 14.33
N ALA A 114 6.97 11.48 13.61
CA ALA A 114 6.54 12.19 12.40
C ALA A 114 6.69 11.32 11.14
N LEU A 115 7.36 10.18 11.25
CA LEU A 115 7.61 9.29 10.12
C LEU A 115 6.45 8.33 9.90
N PRO A 116 6.23 7.90 8.64
CA PRO A 116 5.20 6.92 8.34
C PRO A 116 5.54 5.64 9.09
N GLN A 117 4.59 5.14 9.88
CA GLN A 117 4.71 3.83 10.51
C GLN A 117 4.44 2.79 9.43
N HIS A 118 5.48 2.39 8.70
CA HIS A 118 5.40 1.33 7.70
C HIS A 118 6.17 0.10 8.18
N PRO A 119 5.63 -1.11 7.95
CA PRO A 119 6.22 -2.37 8.44
C PRO A 119 7.46 -2.80 7.65
N PHE A 120 7.83 -2.06 6.58
CA PHE A 120 8.96 -2.38 5.72
C PHE A 120 10.04 -1.30 5.80
N ALA A 121 11.29 -1.71 5.60
CA ALA A 121 12.38 -0.79 5.36
C ALA A 121 12.05 0.07 4.13
N TYR A 122 12.12 1.38 4.28
CA TYR A 122 11.97 2.30 3.17
C TYR A 122 13.25 3.10 2.98
N LYS A 123 13.61 3.28 1.70
CA LYS A 123 14.75 4.10 1.28
C LYS A 123 14.31 5.53 1.17
N ILE A 124 15.08 6.42 1.78
CA ILE A 124 14.83 7.84 1.71
C ILE A 124 15.94 8.60 1.01
N GLN A 125 15.58 9.74 0.44
CA GLN A 125 16.50 10.74 -0.09
C GLN A 125 16.22 12.10 0.55
N PRO A 126 17.24 12.76 1.14
CA PRO A 126 17.10 14.13 1.59
C PRO A 126 17.18 15.10 0.40
N PHE A 127 16.28 16.08 0.39
CA PHE A 127 16.40 17.26 -0.46
C PHE A 127 16.55 18.49 0.41
N VAL A 128 17.63 19.24 0.22
CA VAL A 128 17.93 20.45 1.01
C VAL A 128 17.84 21.68 0.12
N ARG A 129 17.20 22.73 0.63
CA ARG A 129 17.22 24.09 0.09
C ARG A 129 17.81 25.04 1.13
N VAL A 130 18.79 25.82 0.70
CA VAL A 130 19.32 26.96 1.44
C VAL A 130 18.83 28.24 0.76
N TRP A 131 18.31 29.18 1.54
CA TRP A 131 17.67 30.38 1.01
C TRP A 131 17.84 31.58 1.94
N ASN A 132 17.78 32.79 1.39
CA ASN A 132 17.86 34.02 2.16
C ASN A 132 16.47 34.41 2.68
N GLU A 133 16.33 34.58 4.00
CA GLU A 133 15.03 34.84 4.61
C GLU A 133 14.44 36.21 4.29
N SER A 134 15.29 37.18 3.97
CA SER A 134 14.88 38.56 3.75
C SER A 134 14.20 38.76 2.40
N ASN A 135 14.62 37.99 1.39
CA ASN A 135 14.16 38.13 0.01
C ASN A 135 13.61 36.82 -0.61
N GLU A 136 13.57 35.73 0.16
CA GLU A 136 13.13 34.39 -0.24
C GLU A 136 13.95 33.74 -1.38
N GLU A 137 15.11 34.31 -1.71
CA GLU A 137 15.97 33.84 -2.80
C GLU A 137 16.64 32.51 -2.46
N SER A 138 16.60 31.55 -3.38
CA SER A 138 17.28 30.26 -3.19
C SER A 138 18.76 30.41 -3.49
N LEU A 139 19.61 30.14 -2.50
CA LEU A 139 21.06 30.26 -2.60
C LEU A 139 21.72 28.94 -2.98
N ALA A 140 21.23 27.81 -2.46
CA ALA A 140 21.75 26.50 -2.83
C ALA A 140 20.70 25.39 -2.72
N PHE A 141 20.91 24.32 -3.49
CA PHE A 141 20.14 23.09 -3.43
C PHE A 141 21.04 21.86 -3.36
N TYR A 142 20.57 20.81 -2.68
CA TYR A 142 21.20 19.50 -2.67
C TYR A 142 20.12 18.43 -2.84
N GLY A 143 20.32 17.55 -3.83
CA GLY A 143 19.57 16.32 -4.02
C GLY A 143 20.35 15.39 -4.94
N ILE A 144 20.72 14.21 -4.46
CA ILE A 144 21.46 13.20 -5.23
C ILE A 144 20.50 12.08 -5.63
N GLN A 145 20.38 11.80 -6.93
CA GLN A 145 19.87 10.50 -7.37
C GLN A 145 20.90 9.44 -6.96
N ASN A 146 20.48 8.50 -6.11
CA ASN A 146 21.20 7.30 -5.64
C ASN A 146 21.90 7.37 -4.28
N ASP A 147 21.79 8.47 -3.52
CA ASP A 147 22.22 8.49 -2.11
C ASP A 147 21.02 8.17 -1.21
N PHE A 148 20.78 6.87 -1.04
CA PHE A 148 19.67 6.36 -0.23
C PHE A 148 20.13 6.01 1.16
N THR A 149 19.41 6.49 2.17
CA THR A 149 19.50 5.93 3.52
C THR A 149 18.38 4.92 3.69
N GLU A 150 18.73 3.65 3.87
CA GLU A 150 17.78 2.64 4.35
C GLU A 150 17.52 2.89 5.83
N ILE A 151 16.25 3.11 6.17
CA ILE A 151 15.87 3.33 7.55
C ILE A 151 15.15 2.12 8.09
N PHE A 152 15.64 1.64 9.23
CA PHE A 152 15.04 0.61 10.06
C PHE A 152 14.72 1.24 11.42
N PHE A 153 13.44 1.36 11.78
CA PHE A 153 13.05 1.79 13.12
C PHE A 153 12.76 0.57 14.01
N GLY A 154 13.73 0.20 14.84
CA GLY A 154 13.53 -0.58 16.07
C GLY A 154 13.37 -2.10 15.96
N ASP A 155 13.72 -2.76 17.07
CA ASP A 155 13.62 -4.20 17.39
C ASP A 155 12.19 -4.79 17.31
N THR A 156 11.18 -3.99 16.94
CA THR A 156 9.79 -4.42 16.76
C THR A 156 9.59 -5.39 15.58
N LEU A 157 10.55 -5.47 14.65
CA LEU A 157 10.53 -6.43 13.56
C LEU A 157 10.55 -7.89 14.03
N GLN A 158 11.18 -8.23 15.17
CA GLN A 158 11.16 -9.62 15.63
C GLN A 158 9.82 -10.03 16.24
N GLN A 159 8.98 -9.09 16.65
CA GLN A 159 7.69 -9.40 17.26
C GLN A 159 6.56 -9.46 16.24
N GLU A 160 6.61 -8.65 15.17
CA GLU A 160 5.62 -8.71 14.06
C GLU A 160 6.03 -9.65 12.92
N MET A 161 7.33 -9.91 12.66
CA MET A 161 7.74 -10.97 11.70
C MET A 161 7.48 -12.40 12.22
N ASN A 162 7.10 -12.54 13.49
CA ASN A 162 6.67 -13.81 14.09
C ASN A 162 5.17 -13.84 14.37
N ASN A 163 4.46 -12.78 13.97
CA ASN A 163 3.02 -12.72 14.13
C ASN A 163 2.37 -13.51 12.98
N ASP A 164 1.28 -14.16 13.33
CA ASP A 164 0.48 -15.03 12.47
C ASP A 164 -0.97 -14.64 12.79
N ASP A 165 -1.41 -13.56 12.14
CA ASP A 165 -2.67 -12.86 12.48
C ASP A 165 -3.89 -13.74 12.25
N ASP A 166 -3.83 -14.64 11.27
CA ASP A 166 -4.93 -15.53 10.91
C ASP A 166 -4.78 -16.96 11.46
N GLY A 167 -3.64 -17.26 12.10
CA GLY A 167 -3.38 -18.47 12.87
C GLY A 167 -3.15 -19.70 12.03
N ASP A 168 -2.68 -19.54 10.79
CA ASP A 168 -2.51 -20.61 9.83
C ASP A 168 -1.14 -21.30 9.89
N GLY A 169 -0.22 -20.74 10.69
CA GLY A 169 1.13 -21.24 10.93
C GLY A 169 2.19 -20.62 10.02
N ILE A 170 1.82 -19.68 9.16
CA ILE A 170 2.71 -18.87 8.32
C ILE A 170 2.70 -17.44 8.87
N VAL A 171 3.89 -16.88 9.07
CA VAL A 171 4.01 -15.53 9.62
C VAL A 171 3.56 -14.49 8.60
N ASP A 172 2.95 -13.38 9.05
CA ASP A 172 2.32 -12.36 8.21
C ASP A 172 3.26 -11.83 7.10
N GLY A 173 4.57 -11.74 7.38
CA GLY A 173 5.58 -11.29 6.41
C GLY A 173 5.93 -12.30 5.31
N GLN A 174 5.49 -13.56 5.44
CA GLN A 174 5.68 -14.66 4.47
C GLN A 174 4.35 -15.19 3.90
N ASP A 175 3.23 -14.80 4.49
CA ASP A 175 1.90 -15.21 4.07
C ASP A 175 1.43 -14.42 2.82
N LEU A 176 1.16 -15.16 1.74
CA LEU A 176 0.61 -14.61 0.50
C LEU A 176 -0.92 -14.54 0.50
N CYS A 177 -1.54 -15.14 1.50
CA CYS A 177 -2.97 -15.44 1.60
C CYS A 177 -3.57 -14.99 2.94
N PRO A 178 -3.37 -13.72 3.36
CA PRO A 178 -3.76 -13.25 4.68
C PRO A 178 -5.26 -13.39 4.90
N GLY A 179 -5.61 -13.99 6.03
CA GLY A 179 -7.00 -14.12 6.46
C GLY A 179 -7.69 -15.31 5.81
N ASN A 180 -7.42 -16.50 6.36
CA ASN A 180 -8.11 -17.72 5.98
C ASN A 180 -9.63 -17.60 6.09
N ILE A 181 -10.33 -18.01 5.02
CA ILE A 181 -11.79 -18.01 5.00
C ILE A 181 -12.35 -19.18 5.82
N PRO A 182 -13.52 -19.04 6.48
CA PRO A 182 -14.13 -20.15 7.22
C PRO A 182 -14.31 -21.41 6.36
N GLY A 183 -13.85 -22.55 6.87
CA GLY A 183 -13.89 -23.83 6.16
C GLY A 183 -12.68 -24.09 5.26
N ALA A 184 -11.77 -23.13 5.09
CA ALA A 184 -10.47 -23.36 4.48
C ALA A 184 -9.60 -24.26 5.38
N SER A 185 -8.82 -25.14 4.77
CA SER A 185 -7.89 -26.01 5.49
C SER A 185 -6.70 -26.39 4.61
N ARG A 186 -5.65 -26.90 5.26
CA ARG A 186 -4.37 -27.31 4.65
C ARG A 186 -3.72 -26.16 3.87
N VAL A 187 -3.14 -25.23 4.60
CA VAL A 187 -2.31 -24.18 4.01
C VAL A 187 -1.01 -24.77 3.48
N ASP A 188 -0.55 -24.25 2.35
CA ASP A 188 0.76 -24.57 1.80
C ASP A 188 1.86 -23.70 2.43
N ALA A 189 3.09 -23.80 1.91
CA ALA A 189 4.22 -23.03 2.44
C ALA A 189 4.11 -21.52 2.24
N THR A 190 3.08 -21.06 1.52
CA THR A 190 2.79 -19.64 1.26
C THR A 190 1.56 -19.14 2.01
N GLY A 191 0.97 -19.94 2.91
CA GLY A 191 -0.25 -19.61 3.67
C GLY A 191 -1.54 -19.85 2.90
N CYS A 192 -1.45 -20.23 1.62
CA CYS A 192 -2.64 -20.37 0.78
C CYS A 192 -3.33 -21.73 1.00
N PRO A 193 -4.67 -21.74 1.21
CA PRO A 193 -5.40 -22.97 1.48
C PRO A 193 -5.56 -23.85 0.24
N GLY A 194 -5.34 -25.16 0.41
CA GLY A 194 -5.51 -26.16 -0.64
C GLY A 194 -6.89 -26.83 -0.67
N GLU A 195 -7.67 -26.75 0.41
CA GLU A 195 -9.00 -27.36 0.53
C GLU A 195 -10.01 -26.40 1.16
N LEU A 196 -11.28 -26.50 0.74
CA LEU A 196 -12.41 -25.73 1.28
C LEU A 196 -13.61 -26.65 1.56
N ASP A 197 -14.15 -26.58 2.78
CA ASP A 197 -15.52 -26.98 3.07
C ASP A 197 -16.46 -25.77 2.99
N PRO A 198 -17.19 -25.55 1.88
CA PRO A 198 -18.05 -24.38 1.74
C PRO A 198 -19.29 -24.44 2.64
N PHE A 199 -19.56 -25.56 3.33
CA PHE A 199 -20.70 -25.67 4.26
C PHE A 199 -20.34 -25.27 5.69
N PHE A 200 -19.05 -25.08 5.99
CA PHE A 200 -18.58 -24.82 7.33
C PHE A 200 -19.22 -23.55 7.92
N GLY A 201 -19.81 -23.69 9.12
CA GLY A 201 -20.40 -22.56 9.86
C GLY A 201 -21.70 -21.99 9.28
N LEU A 202 -22.25 -22.54 8.19
CA LEU A 202 -23.48 -22.02 7.56
C LEU A 202 -24.76 -22.60 8.17
N SER A 203 -25.75 -21.73 8.37
CA SER A 203 -27.12 -22.10 8.76
C SER A 203 -28.08 -21.89 7.59
N PHE A 204 -28.64 -22.97 7.06
CA PHE A 204 -29.57 -22.93 5.93
C PHE A 204 -31.01 -22.67 6.39
N ASP A 205 -31.81 -22.00 5.54
CA ASP A 205 -33.23 -21.76 5.83
C ASP A 205 -34.00 -23.10 5.88
N ASP A 206 -33.68 -24.00 4.96
CA ASP A 206 -34.20 -25.36 4.91
C ASP A 206 -33.25 -26.30 4.14
N GLU A 207 -33.67 -27.56 4.01
CA GLU A 207 -32.91 -28.58 3.29
C GLU A 207 -32.92 -28.37 1.76
N THR A 208 -33.90 -27.64 1.21
CA THR A 208 -33.95 -27.29 -0.22
C THR A 208 -32.86 -26.27 -0.55
N HIS A 209 -32.74 -25.22 0.27
CA HIS A 209 -31.68 -24.22 0.18
C HIS A 209 -30.30 -24.90 0.25
N ARG A 210 -30.08 -25.79 1.23
CA ARG A 210 -28.82 -26.56 1.32
C ARG A 210 -28.49 -27.34 0.05
N ARG A 211 -29.48 -27.97 -0.59
CA ARG A 211 -29.27 -28.77 -1.81
C ARG A 211 -28.97 -27.90 -3.03
N TRP A 212 -29.62 -26.75 -3.17
CA TRP A 212 -29.29 -25.77 -4.21
C TRP A 212 -27.89 -25.20 -4.02
N TYR A 213 -27.48 -24.94 -2.78
CA TYR A 213 -26.12 -24.49 -2.48
C TYR A 213 -25.08 -25.55 -2.87
N ARG A 214 -25.35 -26.84 -2.62
CA ARG A 214 -24.51 -27.92 -3.16
C ARG A 214 -24.46 -27.93 -4.68
N ARG A 215 -25.59 -27.67 -5.36
CA ARG A 215 -25.65 -27.59 -6.83
C ARG A 215 -24.78 -26.47 -7.38
N PHE A 216 -24.73 -25.33 -6.69
CA PHE A 216 -23.85 -24.21 -7.05
C PHE A 216 -22.37 -24.63 -7.08
N TRP A 217 -21.90 -25.27 -6.01
CA TRP A 217 -20.50 -25.67 -5.89
C TRP A 217 -20.11 -26.83 -6.80
N THR A 218 -20.95 -27.88 -6.87
CA THR A 218 -20.55 -29.20 -7.40
C THR A 218 -21.27 -29.60 -8.68
N GLY A 219 -22.31 -28.89 -9.10
CA GLY A 219 -23.17 -29.36 -10.18
C GLY A 219 -24.17 -30.46 -9.79
N SER A 220 -24.12 -30.95 -8.55
CA SER A 220 -24.96 -32.08 -8.10
C SER A 220 -26.42 -31.69 -7.85
N CYS A 221 -27.34 -32.38 -8.52
CA CYS A 221 -28.80 -32.26 -8.32
C CYS A 221 -29.38 -33.30 -7.34
N ALA A 222 -28.55 -33.97 -6.53
CA ALA A 222 -29.05 -35.01 -5.63
C ALA A 222 -30.17 -34.47 -4.72
N GLY A 223 -31.31 -35.17 -4.63
CA GLY A 223 -32.45 -34.71 -3.83
C GLY A 223 -33.19 -33.46 -4.35
N LEU A 224 -32.89 -32.97 -5.57
CA LEU A 224 -33.63 -31.90 -6.26
C LEU A 224 -34.46 -32.49 -7.42
N LEU A 225 -35.38 -33.40 -7.11
CA LEU A 225 -36.17 -34.13 -8.10
C LEU A 225 -37.06 -33.20 -8.95
N PHE A 226 -37.08 -33.44 -10.27
CA PHE A 226 -37.89 -32.77 -11.29
C PHE A 226 -37.64 -31.26 -11.53
N ARG A 227 -36.73 -30.61 -10.78
CA ARG A 227 -36.45 -29.16 -10.89
C ARG A 227 -34.99 -28.80 -11.16
N CYS A 228 -34.09 -29.79 -11.28
CA CYS A 228 -32.66 -29.55 -11.42
C CYS A 228 -32.07 -30.43 -12.52
N LEU A 229 -31.28 -29.82 -13.41
CA LEU A 229 -30.46 -30.51 -14.40
C LEU A 229 -29.01 -30.55 -13.90
N PRO A 230 -28.43 -31.75 -13.70
CA PRO A 230 -27.04 -31.86 -13.28
C PRO A 230 -26.12 -31.37 -14.41
N GLY A 231 -25.03 -30.72 -14.05
CA GLY A 231 -24.03 -30.25 -15.03
C GLY A 231 -23.43 -28.91 -14.69
N ASP A 232 -22.80 -28.30 -15.69
CA ASP A 232 -22.02 -27.07 -15.58
C ASP A 232 -22.88 -25.80 -15.72
N PRO A 233 -22.35 -24.63 -15.32
CA PRO A 233 -21.10 -24.46 -14.56
C PRO A 233 -21.26 -24.91 -13.10
N LYS A 234 -20.15 -25.36 -12.52
CA LYS A 234 -19.98 -25.63 -11.10
C LYS A 234 -18.84 -24.76 -10.58
N TRP A 235 -19.05 -24.10 -9.44
CA TRP A 235 -18.17 -23.02 -9.00
C TRP A 235 -16.72 -23.47 -8.78
N PHE A 236 -16.49 -24.71 -8.35
CA PHE A 236 -15.13 -25.26 -8.24
C PHE A 236 -14.39 -25.26 -9.58
N ASP A 237 -15.04 -25.66 -10.67
CA ASP A 237 -14.42 -25.71 -11.99
C ASP A 237 -14.14 -24.31 -12.54
N VAL A 238 -15.10 -23.39 -12.36
CA VAL A 238 -14.91 -21.98 -12.75
C VAL A 238 -13.73 -21.38 -12.00
N THR A 239 -13.59 -21.70 -10.71
CA THR A 239 -12.45 -21.27 -9.89
C THR A 239 -11.13 -21.75 -10.48
N GLU A 240 -11.00 -23.05 -10.75
CA GLU A 240 -9.74 -23.58 -11.27
C GLU A 240 -9.45 -23.11 -12.70
N GLU A 241 -10.46 -22.87 -13.54
CA GLU A 241 -10.25 -22.29 -14.88
C GLU A 241 -9.71 -20.85 -14.81
N VAL A 242 -10.30 -20.01 -13.95
CA VAL A 242 -9.85 -18.63 -13.75
C VAL A 242 -8.45 -18.59 -13.14
N VAL A 243 -8.20 -19.41 -12.12
CA VAL A 243 -6.90 -19.52 -11.44
C VAL A 243 -5.81 -20.00 -12.39
N ALA A 244 -6.10 -20.95 -13.28
CA ALA A 244 -5.14 -21.40 -14.29
C ALA A 244 -4.73 -20.29 -15.29
N GLY A 245 -5.48 -19.18 -15.35
CA GLY A 245 -5.20 -18.04 -16.20
C GLY A 245 -4.16 -17.06 -15.66
N VAL A 246 -3.71 -17.19 -14.40
CA VAL A 246 -2.74 -16.28 -13.77
C VAL A 246 -1.41 -16.96 -13.42
N PRO A 247 -0.32 -16.19 -13.24
CA PRO A 247 0.97 -16.72 -12.77
C PRO A 247 0.84 -17.48 -11.44
N ILE A 248 1.69 -18.49 -11.23
CA ILE A 248 1.63 -19.44 -10.11
C ILE A 248 1.61 -18.71 -8.76
N GLU A 249 2.41 -17.66 -8.63
CA GLU A 249 2.51 -16.83 -7.43
C GLU A 249 1.20 -16.10 -7.04
N GLN A 250 0.26 -15.94 -7.97
CA GLN A 250 -1.05 -15.30 -7.72
C GLN A 250 -2.17 -16.33 -7.52
N GLN A 251 -1.92 -17.61 -7.81
CA GLN A 251 -2.97 -18.63 -7.87
C GLN A 251 -3.61 -18.90 -6.51
N GLY A 252 -2.82 -18.96 -5.44
CA GLY A 252 -3.31 -19.22 -4.09
C GLY A 252 -4.28 -18.15 -3.61
N LEU A 253 -3.85 -16.89 -3.61
CA LEU A 253 -4.67 -15.76 -3.20
C LEU A 253 -5.93 -15.61 -4.07
N LEU A 254 -5.79 -15.77 -5.39
CA LEU A 254 -6.93 -15.70 -6.30
C LEU A 254 -7.95 -16.81 -6.03
N ARG A 255 -7.49 -18.04 -5.76
CA ARG A 255 -8.36 -19.18 -5.42
C ARG A 255 -9.15 -18.91 -4.14
N GLN A 256 -8.49 -18.43 -3.09
CA GLN A 256 -9.13 -18.07 -1.83
C GLN A 256 -10.19 -16.98 -2.02
N ARG A 257 -9.90 -15.94 -2.81
CA ARG A 257 -10.88 -14.88 -3.13
C ARG A 257 -12.06 -15.40 -3.94
N MET A 258 -11.82 -16.27 -4.93
CA MET A 258 -12.87 -16.96 -5.69
C MET A 258 -13.77 -17.80 -4.77
N TRP A 259 -13.17 -18.51 -3.81
CA TRP A 259 -13.91 -19.29 -2.83
C TRP A 259 -14.74 -18.44 -1.89
N ALA A 260 -14.18 -17.36 -1.34
CA ALA A 260 -14.87 -16.39 -0.50
C ALA A 260 -16.11 -15.83 -1.22
N LEU A 261 -15.92 -15.39 -2.46
CA LEU A 261 -17.01 -14.90 -3.29
C LEU A 261 -18.06 -15.98 -3.53
N GLY A 262 -17.63 -17.21 -3.84
CA GLY A 262 -18.50 -18.36 -4.03
C GLY A 262 -19.38 -18.67 -2.83
N VAL A 263 -18.82 -18.57 -1.62
CA VAL A 263 -19.58 -18.78 -0.38
C VAL A 263 -20.71 -17.77 -0.29
N MET A 264 -20.39 -16.49 -0.50
CA MET A 264 -21.36 -15.40 -0.46
C MET A 264 -22.45 -15.55 -1.53
N VAL A 265 -22.05 -15.57 -2.81
CA VAL A 265 -23.01 -15.47 -3.92
C VAL A 265 -23.80 -16.74 -4.09
N GLY A 266 -23.17 -17.90 -3.87
CA GLY A 266 -23.82 -19.19 -3.96
C GLY A 266 -24.86 -19.39 -2.87
N PHE A 267 -24.54 -18.98 -1.64
CA PHE A 267 -25.44 -19.15 -0.50
C PHE A 267 -26.69 -18.28 -0.66
N ASP A 268 -26.54 -17.05 -1.11
CA ASP A 268 -27.71 -16.22 -1.38
C ASP A 268 -28.51 -16.70 -2.59
N TRP A 269 -27.83 -17.07 -3.69
CA TRP A 269 -28.49 -17.58 -4.90
C TRP A 269 -29.32 -18.85 -4.65
N ALA A 270 -28.89 -19.69 -3.71
CA ALA A 270 -29.52 -20.97 -3.41
C ALA A 270 -30.83 -20.86 -2.59
N ARG A 271 -31.25 -19.65 -2.23
CA ARG A 271 -32.48 -19.40 -1.47
C ARG A 271 -33.73 -19.53 -2.34
N ASP A 272 -34.90 -19.45 -1.69
CA ASP A 272 -36.19 -19.49 -2.36
C ASP A 272 -36.34 -18.31 -3.37
N ASN A 273 -37.02 -18.56 -4.49
CA ASN A 273 -37.28 -17.55 -5.51
C ASN A 273 -38.36 -16.54 -5.07
N ASP A 274 -39.14 -16.86 -4.02
CA ASP A 274 -40.18 -15.97 -3.49
C ASP A 274 -39.63 -14.85 -2.59
N ILE A 275 -38.31 -14.83 -2.34
CA ILE A 275 -37.62 -13.77 -1.60
C ILE A 275 -36.62 -13.03 -2.49
N GLY A 276 -36.18 -11.82 -2.10
CA GLY A 276 -35.12 -11.13 -2.83
C GLY A 276 -33.78 -11.87 -2.67
N HIS A 277 -33.21 -12.36 -3.76
CA HIS A 277 -31.94 -13.09 -3.78
C HIS A 277 -31.12 -12.81 -5.06
N ILE A 278 -29.83 -13.14 -5.03
CA ILE A 278 -28.95 -13.14 -6.20
C ILE A 278 -29.54 -14.07 -7.25
N SER A 279 -29.92 -13.52 -8.40
CA SER A 279 -30.61 -14.26 -9.45
C SER A 279 -29.63 -15.05 -10.33
N THR A 280 -30.14 -16.07 -11.03
CA THR A 280 -29.37 -16.79 -12.08
C THR A 280 -28.87 -15.85 -13.18
N SER A 281 -29.58 -14.76 -13.46
CA SER A 281 -29.11 -13.74 -14.41
C SER A 281 -27.85 -13.04 -13.91
N ASN A 282 -27.75 -12.77 -12.60
CA ASN A 282 -26.55 -12.17 -12.00
C ASN A 282 -25.37 -13.13 -12.07
N LEU A 283 -25.57 -14.41 -11.70
CA LEU A 283 -24.51 -15.41 -11.82
C LEU A 283 -24.00 -15.57 -13.26
N ARG A 284 -24.90 -15.53 -14.25
CA ARG A 284 -24.53 -15.62 -15.66
C ARG A 284 -23.72 -14.41 -16.13
N GLU A 285 -24.13 -13.22 -15.72
CA GLU A 285 -23.40 -11.98 -16.03
C GLU A 285 -21.99 -12.00 -15.42
N TRP A 286 -21.88 -12.37 -14.15
CA TRP A 286 -20.59 -12.45 -13.45
C TRP A 286 -19.69 -13.57 -13.97
N GLY A 287 -20.25 -14.75 -14.27
CA GLY A 287 -19.50 -15.83 -14.91
C GLY A 287 -18.91 -15.41 -16.25
N ASN A 288 -19.69 -14.73 -17.08
CA ASN A 288 -19.20 -14.19 -18.35
C ASN A 288 -18.10 -13.13 -18.17
N LEU A 289 -18.06 -12.40 -17.05
CA LEU A 289 -16.97 -11.45 -16.76
C LEU A 289 -15.69 -12.18 -16.34
N LEU A 290 -15.81 -13.26 -15.58
CA LEU A 290 -14.69 -14.09 -15.12
C LEU A 290 -14.04 -14.87 -16.28
N GLU A 291 -14.85 -15.37 -17.22
CA GLU A 291 -14.38 -16.18 -18.36
C GLU A 291 -13.74 -15.37 -19.50
N ARG A 292 -13.83 -14.04 -19.45
CA ARG A 292 -13.27 -13.15 -20.47
C ARG A 292 -11.74 -13.13 -20.42
N ARG A 293 -11.12 -13.81 -21.39
CA ARG A 293 -9.66 -13.88 -21.56
C ARG A 293 -8.98 -12.56 -21.94
N ASP A 294 -9.76 -11.54 -22.29
CA ASP A 294 -9.29 -10.18 -22.60
C ASP A 294 -9.19 -9.27 -21.37
N VAL A 295 -9.57 -9.76 -20.18
CA VAL A 295 -9.63 -8.91 -18.98
C VAL A 295 -8.27 -8.73 -18.32
N THR A 296 -7.93 -7.45 -18.17
CA THR A 296 -6.98 -6.88 -17.22
C THR A 296 -7.26 -7.39 -15.81
N ASN A 297 -6.40 -8.27 -15.28
CA ASN A 297 -6.32 -8.73 -13.89
C ASN A 297 -7.63 -9.28 -13.25
N PRO A 298 -7.80 -10.61 -13.13
CA PRO A 298 -8.98 -11.24 -12.50
C PRO A 298 -9.35 -10.73 -11.10
N ASN A 299 -8.39 -10.20 -10.33
CA ASN A 299 -8.67 -9.61 -9.01
C ASN A 299 -9.60 -8.38 -9.12
N VAL A 300 -9.45 -7.56 -10.15
CA VAL A 300 -10.30 -6.37 -10.38
C VAL A 300 -11.73 -6.79 -10.72
N VAL A 301 -11.88 -7.88 -11.47
CA VAL A 301 -13.20 -8.45 -11.80
C VAL A 301 -13.88 -8.97 -10.53
N LEU A 302 -13.14 -9.70 -9.70
CA LEU A 302 -13.63 -10.19 -8.42
C LEU A 302 -14.10 -9.06 -7.53
N ASP A 303 -13.34 -7.97 -7.41
CA ASP A 303 -13.72 -6.80 -6.61
C ASP A 303 -15.02 -6.17 -7.12
N THR A 304 -15.17 -6.09 -8.44
CA THR A 304 -16.39 -5.57 -9.07
C THR A 304 -17.59 -6.46 -8.74
N ILE A 305 -17.44 -7.79 -8.85
CA ILE A 305 -18.52 -8.74 -8.56
C ILE A 305 -18.88 -8.71 -7.07
N ALA A 306 -17.89 -8.74 -6.19
CA ALA A 306 -18.08 -8.69 -4.74
C ALA A 306 -18.82 -7.41 -4.34
N LEU A 307 -18.43 -6.27 -4.88
CA LEU A 307 -19.10 -4.99 -4.65
C LEU A 307 -20.56 -5.01 -5.11
N GLN A 308 -20.85 -5.53 -6.30
CA GLN A 308 -22.22 -5.64 -6.81
C GLN A 308 -23.09 -6.61 -5.99
N ALA A 309 -22.53 -7.74 -5.58
CA ALA A 309 -23.19 -8.71 -4.70
C ALA A 309 -23.50 -8.07 -3.34
N ASN A 310 -22.51 -7.43 -2.73
CA ASN A 310 -22.66 -6.74 -1.44
C ASN A 310 -23.72 -5.64 -1.49
N MET A 311 -23.80 -4.85 -2.56
CA MET A 311 -24.88 -3.87 -2.74
C MET A 311 -26.27 -4.51 -2.74
N LYS A 312 -26.42 -5.65 -3.42
CA LYS A 312 -27.69 -6.40 -3.45
C LYS A 312 -28.04 -6.96 -2.08
N LEU A 313 -27.10 -7.62 -1.41
CA LEU A 313 -27.31 -8.18 -0.07
C LEU A 313 -27.73 -7.09 0.94
N ARG A 314 -27.05 -5.94 0.92
CA ARG A 314 -27.42 -4.77 1.75
C ARG A 314 -28.85 -4.29 1.46
N SER A 315 -29.26 -4.25 0.19
CA SER A 315 -30.61 -3.83 -0.20
C SER A 315 -31.72 -4.75 0.35
N TRP A 316 -31.38 -6.00 0.69
CA TRP A 316 -32.29 -6.96 1.33
C TRP A 316 -32.07 -7.08 2.84
N GLY A 317 -31.26 -6.20 3.45
CA GLY A 317 -30.99 -6.19 4.89
C GLY A 317 -30.17 -7.39 5.39
N ARG A 318 -29.37 -8.01 4.51
CA ARG A 318 -28.56 -9.19 4.82
C ARG A 318 -27.16 -8.78 5.25
N THR A 319 -26.53 -9.64 6.05
CA THR A 319 -25.10 -9.55 6.36
C THR A 319 -24.31 -9.63 5.05
N VAL A 320 -23.37 -8.72 4.89
CA VAL A 320 -22.41 -8.71 3.78
C VAL A 320 -21.16 -9.46 4.21
N PHE A 321 -20.51 -10.07 3.22
CA PHE A 321 -19.20 -10.67 3.42
C PHE A 321 -18.19 -9.55 3.13
N ASP A 322 -17.48 -9.14 4.18
CA ASP A 322 -16.35 -8.20 4.10
C ASP A 322 -15.09 -8.99 3.74
#